data_AF-A0A933X6I8-F1
#
_entry.id   AF-A0A933X6I8-F1
#
_cell.length_a   1.000
_cell.length_b   1.000
_cell.length_c   1.000
_cell.angle_alpha   90.00
_cell.angle_beta   90.00
_cell.angle_gamma   90.00
#
_symmetry.space_group_name_H-M   'P 1'
#
loop_
_entity.id
_entity.type
_entity.pdbx_description
1 polymer ?
#
loop_
_entity_poly.entity_id
_entity_poly.type
_entity_poly.pdbx_seq_one_letter_code
_entity_poly.pdbx_strand_id
1 'polypeptide(L)'
;MKSRALHVDFLLQARKLAARERGSPTQGGLRRATSTAYFALFHFLVDEAARAHMGSHRARSSARGLLARAFQHTTMVQASKAFSSSPMHPRLQAALGTPVPMELLREVAATFCDLQRARHTADYDPLARFAAD
;
A
#
# COMPACT_ATOMS: atom_id res chain seq x y z
N MET A 1 17.62 -19.21 6.84
CA MET A 1 16.23 -18.73 6.68
C MET A 1 16.21 -17.62 5.63
N LYS A 2 15.51 -17.77 4.49
CA LYS A 2 15.33 -16.66 3.55
C LYS A 2 14.43 -15.62 4.23
N SER A 3 14.95 -14.42 4.48
CA SER A 3 14.16 -13.31 5.01
C SER A 3 13.14 -12.91 3.96
N ARG A 4 11.86 -13.04 4.30
CA ARG A 4 10.72 -12.60 3.47
C ARG A 4 10.55 -11.08 3.62
N ALA A 5 10.12 -10.42 2.55
CA ALA A 5 9.90 -8.98 2.59
C ALA A 5 8.69 -8.63 3.47
N LEU A 6 8.78 -7.53 4.23
CA LEU A 6 7.78 -7.12 5.21
C LEU A 6 6.37 -6.94 4.62
N HIS A 7 6.28 -6.38 3.40
CA HIS A 7 4.99 -6.20 2.73
C HIS A 7 4.29 -7.53 2.41
N VAL A 8 5.04 -8.60 2.13
CA VAL A 8 4.49 -9.94 1.90
C VAL A 8 3.93 -10.51 3.21
N ASP A 9 4.64 -10.32 4.32
CA ASP A 9 4.17 -10.76 5.63
C ASP A 9 2.89 -10.02 6.05
N PHE A 10 2.81 -8.71 5.82
CA PHE A 10 1.57 -7.97 6.03
C PHE A 10 0.44 -8.46 5.14
N LEU A 11 0.67 -8.71 3.84
CA LEU A 11 -0.38 -9.18 2.95
C LEU A 11 -0.92 -10.55 3.39
N LEU A 12 -0.03 -11.48 3.78
CA LEU A 12 -0.43 -12.78 4.31
C LEU A 12 -1.19 -12.64 5.62
N GLN A 13 -0.76 -11.75 6.51
CA GLN A 13 -1.44 -11.50 7.76
C GLN A 13 -2.83 -10.89 7.56
N ALA A 14 -2.97 -9.94 6.63
CA ALA A 14 -4.26 -9.36 6.27
C ALA A 14 -5.25 -10.43 5.80
N ARG A 15 -4.79 -11.34 4.92
CA ARG A 15 -5.60 -12.47 4.45
C ARG A 15 -6.02 -13.40 5.59
N LYS A 16 -5.11 -13.72 6.51
CA LYS A 16 -5.43 -14.53 7.69
C LYS A 16 -6.44 -13.88 8.61
N LEU A 17 -6.37 -12.56 8.79
CA LEU A 17 -7.31 -11.80 9.63
C LEU A 17 -8.69 -11.65 8.97
N ALA A 18 -8.72 -11.58 7.64
CA ALA A 18 -9.95 -11.56 6.84
C ALA A 18 -10.59 -12.95 6.76
N ALA A 19 -9.80 -14.01 6.76
CA ALA A 19 -10.29 -15.39 6.85
C ALA A 19 -10.67 -15.75 8.30
N ARG A 20 -11.65 -16.63 8.51
CA ARG A 20 -11.82 -17.28 9.83
C ARG A 20 -11.21 -18.67 9.78
N GLU A 21 -10.49 -19.06 10.82
CA GLU A 21 -10.03 -20.45 10.96
C GLU A 21 -11.18 -21.40 11.38
N ARG A 22 -12.30 -20.88 11.93
CA ARG A 22 -13.58 -21.60 12.18
C ARG A 22 -14.83 -20.65 12.12
N GLY A 23 -15.31 -20.22 10.93
CA GLY A 23 -16.61 -19.50 10.64
C GLY A 23 -16.57 -18.07 10.00
N SER A 24 -17.39 -17.06 10.39
CA SER A 24 -17.34 -15.62 9.96
C SER A 24 -16.41 -14.68 10.77
N PRO A 25 -15.39 -14.01 10.19
CA PRO A 25 -14.41 -13.19 10.93
C PRO A 25 -15.03 -12.12 11.85
N THR A 26 -14.36 -11.79 12.96
CA THR A 26 -14.85 -10.77 13.90
C THR A 26 -14.67 -9.36 13.33
N GLN A 27 -15.45 -8.38 13.81
CA GLN A 27 -15.26 -6.98 13.43
C GLN A 27 -13.83 -6.48 13.72
N GLY A 28 -13.27 -6.86 14.87
CA GLY A 28 -11.87 -6.56 15.19
C GLY A 28 -10.89 -7.17 14.20
N GLY A 29 -11.11 -8.43 13.80
CA GLY A 29 -10.32 -9.11 12.77
C GLY A 29 -10.38 -8.39 11.42
N LEU A 30 -11.58 -8.03 10.95
CA LEU A 30 -11.79 -7.33 9.68
C LEU A 30 -11.18 -5.92 9.66
N ARG A 31 -11.32 -5.17 10.76
CA ARG A 31 -10.67 -3.86 10.91
C ARG A 31 -9.15 -4.00 10.83
N ARG A 32 -8.59 -4.95 11.57
CA ARG A 32 -7.14 -5.23 11.54
C ARG A 32 -6.68 -5.74 10.17
N ALA A 33 -7.48 -6.56 9.49
CA ALA A 33 -7.20 -7.01 8.14
C ALA A 33 -7.10 -5.82 7.17
N THR A 34 -8.07 -4.91 7.23
CA THR A 34 -8.12 -3.69 6.41
C THR A 34 -6.88 -2.82 6.62
N SER A 35 -6.55 -2.48 7.88
CA SER A 35 -5.37 -1.67 8.19
C SER A 35 -4.07 -2.38 7.78
N THR A 36 -4.02 -3.69 7.92
CA THR A 36 -2.83 -4.50 7.57
C THR A 36 -2.66 -4.62 6.04
N ALA A 37 -3.76 -4.71 5.27
CA ALA A 37 -3.72 -4.68 3.81
C ALA A 37 -3.19 -3.33 3.30
N TYR A 38 -3.60 -2.22 3.91
CA TYR A 38 -3.01 -0.91 3.65
C TYR A 38 -1.50 -0.89 3.92
N PHE A 39 -1.05 -1.39 5.08
CA PHE A 39 0.38 -1.44 5.39
C PHE A 39 1.17 -2.32 4.42
N ALA A 40 0.58 -3.41 3.93
CA ALA A 40 1.20 -4.23 2.89
C ALA A 40 1.48 -3.41 1.62
N LEU A 41 0.48 -2.74 1.07
CA LEU A 41 0.66 -1.92 -0.14
C LEU A 41 1.60 -0.73 0.10
N PHE A 42 1.49 -0.06 1.25
CA PHE A 42 2.39 1.02 1.64
C PHE A 42 3.86 0.57 1.64
N HIS A 43 4.17 -0.52 2.36
CA HIS A 43 5.54 -1.01 2.43
C HIS A 43 6.05 -1.61 1.13
N PHE A 44 5.15 -2.11 0.25
CA PHE A 44 5.53 -2.51 -1.10
C PHE A 44 5.98 -1.32 -1.92
N LEU A 45 5.16 -0.27 -2.02
CA LEU A 45 5.48 0.93 -2.80
C LEU A 45 6.74 1.65 -2.28
N VAL A 46 6.92 1.68 -0.96
CA VAL A 46 8.13 2.25 -0.34
C VAL A 46 9.38 1.42 -0.67
N ASP A 47 9.31 0.09 -0.64
CA ASP A 47 10.44 -0.78 -1.01
C ASP A 47 10.80 -0.61 -2.49
N GLU A 48 9.80 -0.59 -3.38
CA GLU A 48 10.00 -0.36 -4.82
C GLU A 48 10.62 1.02 -5.09
N ALA A 49 10.10 2.08 -4.46
CA ALA A 49 10.66 3.42 -4.60
C ALA A 49 12.10 3.50 -4.08
N ALA A 50 12.39 2.89 -2.92
CA ALA A 50 13.74 2.89 -2.36
C ALA A 50 14.73 2.11 -3.22
N ARG A 51 14.29 1.00 -3.83
CA ARG A 51 15.09 0.21 -4.79
C ARG A 51 15.32 0.95 -6.10
N ALA A 52 14.34 1.67 -6.60
CA ALA A 52 14.50 2.49 -7.80
C ALA A 52 15.56 3.58 -7.60
N HIS A 53 15.61 4.20 -6.41
CA HIS A 53 16.56 5.30 -6.14
C HIS A 53 17.96 4.83 -5.74
N MET A 54 18.09 3.71 -5.01
CA MET A 54 19.37 3.28 -4.44
C MET A 54 19.83 1.89 -4.90
N GLY A 55 19.11 1.28 -5.82
CA GLY A 55 19.36 -0.07 -6.30
C GLY A 55 18.99 -1.17 -5.30
N SER A 56 18.94 -2.40 -5.80
CA SER A 56 18.52 -3.60 -5.03
C SER A 56 19.66 -4.34 -4.33
N HIS A 57 20.92 -3.91 -4.48
CA HIS A 57 22.07 -4.59 -3.89
C HIS A 57 21.97 -4.68 -2.35
N ARG A 58 22.37 -5.82 -1.77
CA ARG A 58 22.24 -6.09 -0.32
C ARG A 58 22.98 -5.05 0.52
N ALA A 59 24.16 -4.61 0.09
CA ALA A 59 24.95 -3.59 0.80
C ALA A 59 24.21 -2.25 1.00
N ARG A 60 23.17 -1.97 0.20
CA ARG A 60 22.35 -0.75 0.29
C ARG A 60 21.13 -0.91 1.21
N SER A 61 20.95 -2.04 1.91
CA SER A 61 19.75 -2.32 2.71
C SER A 61 19.52 -1.32 3.83
N SER A 62 20.57 -0.94 4.56
CA SER A 62 20.47 0.03 5.66
C SER A 62 20.11 1.43 5.14
N ALA A 63 20.72 1.85 4.03
CA ALA A 63 20.38 3.10 3.35
C ALA A 63 18.91 3.10 2.88
N ARG A 64 18.42 1.99 2.30
CA ARG A 64 17.00 1.82 1.93
C ARG A 64 16.09 1.92 3.14
N GLY A 65 16.48 1.37 4.29
CA GLY A 65 15.75 1.53 5.54
C GLY A 65 15.64 2.99 6.01
N LEU A 66 16.71 3.78 5.84
CA LEU A 66 16.69 5.22 6.15
C LEU A 66 15.79 6.00 5.19
N LEU A 67 15.92 5.77 3.88
CA LEU A 67 15.06 6.41 2.88
C LEU A 67 13.59 6.03 3.05
N ALA A 68 13.30 4.77 3.38
CA ALA A 68 11.94 4.30 3.63
C ALA A 68 11.22 5.11 4.71
N ARG A 69 11.94 5.63 5.71
CA ARG A 69 11.38 6.48 6.78
C ARG A 69 10.99 7.88 6.32
N ALA A 70 11.49 8.33 5.16
CA ALA A 70 11.13 9.63 4.60
C ALA A 70 9.74 9.62 3.94
N PHE A 71 9.18 8.44 3.64
CA PHE A 71 7.86 8.31 3.06
C PHE A 71 6.77 8.51 4.10
N GLN A 72 5.87 9.45 3.82
CA GLN A 72 4.73 9.78 4.67
C GLN A 72 3.42 9.35 4.02
N HIS A 73 2.51 8.77 4.81
CA HIS A 73 1.20 8.31 4.36
C HIS A 73 0.38 9.40 3.64
N THR A 74 0.39 10.63 4.18
CA THR A 74 -0.31 11.77 3.59
C THR A 74 0.29 12.18 2.25
N THR A 75 1.62 12.27 2.15
CA THR A 75 2.30 12.61 0.89
C THR A 75 2.04 11.56 -0.19
N MET A 76 2.10 10.27 0.16
CA MET A 76 1.85 9.18 -0.77
C MET A 76 0.41 9.15 -1.30
N VAL A 77 -0.59 9.47 -0.47
CA VAL A 77 -1.98 9.52 -0.95
C VAL A 77 -2.20 10.69 -1.91
N GLN A 78 -1.57 11.84 -1.66
CA GLN A 78 -1.67 12.99 -2.58
C GLN A 78 -0.99 12.69 -3.91
N ALA A 79 0.18 12.04 -3.90
CA ALA A 79 0.83 11.57 -5.11
C ALA A 79 -0.07 10.58 -5.88
N SER A 80 -0.66 9.62 -5.18
CA SER A 80 -1.57 8.62 -5.78
C SER A 80 -2.79 9.28 -6.44
N LYS A 81 -3.42 10.28 -5.80
CA LYS A 81 -4.55 11.02 -6.40
C LYS A 81 -4.18 11.68 -7.73
N ALA A 82 -2.95 12.15 -7.89
CA ALA A 82 -2.49 12.77 -9.14
C ALA A 82 -2.31 11.73 -10.27
N PHE A 83 -2.10 10.46 -9.93
CA PHE A 83 -2.02 9.36 -10.89
C PHE A 83 -3.38 8.73 -11.21
N SER A 84 -4.34 8.77 -10.28
CA SER A 84 -5.70 8.24 -10.51
C SER A 84 -6.64 9.23 -11.21
N SER A 85 -6.26 10.52 -11.34
CA SER A 85 -7.07 11.53 -12.03
C SER A 85 -7.12 11.31 -13.55
N SER A 86 -8.27 11.61 -14.16
CA SER A 86 -8.43 11.65 -15.62
C SER A 86 -9.01 13.01 -16.06
N PRO A 87 -8.33 13.79 -16.92
CA PRO A 87 -7.00 13.51 -17.47
C PRO A 87 -5.88 13.62 -16.41
N MET A 88 -4.75 12.96 -16.68
CA MET A 88 -3.56 13.06 -15.84
C MET A 88 -2.90 14.43 -16.00
N HIS A 89 -2.26 14.94 -14.95
CA HIS A 89 -1.54 16.21 -15.02
C HIS A 89 -0.40 16.14 -16.08
N PRO A 90 -0.28 17.10 -17.02
CA PRO A 90 0.68 17.04 -18.12
C PRO A 90 2.14 16.83 -17.72
N ARG A 91 2.56 17.43 -16.59
CA ARG A 91 3.93 17.23 -16.06
C ARG A 91 4.21 15.79 -15.64
N LEU A 92 3.21 15.08 -15.10
CA LEU A 92 3.37 13.67 -14.74
C LEU A 92 3.45 12.82 -16.00
N GLN A 93 2.61 13.10 -16.99
CA GLN A 93 2.65 12.41 -18.28
C GLN A 93 4.02 12.57 -18.97
N ALA A 94 4.60 13.77 -18.95
CA ALA A 94 5.93 14.01 -19.48
C ALA A 94 7.04 13.30 -18.68
N ALA A 95 6.88 13.17 -17.36
CA ALA A 95 7.85 12.53 -16.48
C ALA A 95 7.86 10.99 -16.54
N LEU A 96 6.75 10.36 -16.93
CA LEU A 96 6.58 8.90 -16.89
C LEU A 96 7.44 8.14 -17.92
N GLY A 97 8.15 8.83 -18.83
CA GLY A 97 9.12 8.20 -19.71
C GLY A 97 8.50 7.11 -20.60
N THR A 98 9.17 5.97 -20.74
CA THR A 98 8.76 4.75 -21.49
C THR A 98 7.26 4.41 -21.42
N PRO A 99 6.72 3.55 -22.31
CA PRO A 99 5.31 3.16 -22.25
C PRO A 99 4.95 2.53 -20.90
N VAL A 100 4.34 3.32 -20.01
CA VAL A 100 3.81 2.85 -18.74
C VAL A 100 2.39 2.34 -18.98
N PRO A 101 2.01 1.14 -18.48
CA PRO A 101 0.64 0.67 -18.54
C PRO A 101 -0.23 1.56 -17.64
N MET A 102 -0.73 2.65 -18.20
CA MET A 102 -1.43 3.71 -17.47
C MET A 102 -2.63 3.21 -16.70
N GLU A 103 -3.31 2.19 -17.21
CA GLU A 103 -4.46 1.59 -16.54
C GLU A 103 -4.07 0.91 -15.23
N LEU A 104 -3.01 0.09 -15.25
CA LEU A 104 -2.47 -0.54 -14.05
C LEU A 104 -1.97 0.51 -13.05
N LEU A 105 -1.35 1.59 -13.53
CA LEU A 105 -0.89 2.67 -12.66
C LEU A 105 -2.07 3.38 -11.97
N ARG A 106 -3.15 3.65 -12.70
CA ARG A 106 -4.39 4.20 -12.14
C ARG A 106 -5.03 3.27 -11.12
N GLU A 107 -5.10 1.97 -11.44
CA GLU A 107 -5.65 0.96 -10.54
C GLU A 107 -4.88 0.89 -9.22
N VAL A 108 -3.54 0.83 -9.28
CA VAL A 108 -2.68 0.83 -8.07
C VAL A 108 -2.87 2.12 -7.27
N ALA A 109 -2.93 3.27 -7.94
CA ALA A 109 -3.10 4.57 -7.29
C ALA A 109 -4.48 4.72 -6.63
N ALA A 110 -5.54 4.29 -7.31
CA ALA A 110 -6.89 4.26 -6.78
C ALA A 110 -6.99 3.31 -5.57
N THR A 111 -6.45 2.09 -5.71
CA THR A 111 -6.40 1.08 -4.64
C THR A 111 -5.68 1.63 -3.40
N PHE A 112 -4.56 2.33 -3.57
CA PHE A 112 -3.87 2.97 -2.45
C PHE A 112 -4.75 4.03 -1.75
N CYS A 113 -5.45 4.87 -2.52
CA CYS A 113 -6.36 5.87 -1.98
C CYS A 113 -7.52 5.24 -1.21
N ASP A 114 -8.12 4.19 -1.76
CA ASP A 114 -9.25 3.50 -1.15
C ASP A 114 -8.83 2.74 0.11
N LEU A 115 -7.70 2.03 0.09
CA LEU A 115 -7.15 1.38 1.29
C LEU A 115 -6.78 2.40 2.38
N GLN A 116 -6.29 3.59 2.02
CA GLN A 116 -6.00 4.63 3.01
C GLN A 116 -7.28 5.15 3.69
N ARG A 117 -8.35 5.35 2.90
CA ARG A 117 -9.66 5.74 3.42
C ARG A 117 -10.25 4.63 4.29
N ALA A 118 -10.25 3.39 3.80
CA ALA A 118 -10.75 2.22 4.52
C ALA A 118 -9.98 1.99 5.83
N ARG A 119 -8.65 2.15 5.84
CA ARG A 119 -7.86 2.12 7.07
C ARG A 119 -8.31 3.20 8.04
N HIS A 120 -8.47 4.45 7.60
CA HIS A 120 -8.87 5.53 8.49
C HIS A 120 -10.23 5.21 9.15
N THR A 121 -11.20 4.72 8.38
CA THR A 121 -12.49 4.24 8.91
C THR A 121 -12.30 3.06 9.88
N ALA A 122 -11.48 2.08 9.53
CA ALA A 122 -11.24 0.90 10.36
C ALA A 122 -10.57 1.24 11.70
N ASP A 123 -9.65 2.21 11.71
CA ASP A 123 -8.88 2.61 12.88
C ASP A 123 -9.63 3.61 13.77
N TYR A 124 -10.43 4.52 13.20
CA TYR A 124 -10.96 5.69 13.92
C TYR A 124 -12.49 5.81 13.99
N ASP A 125 -13.26 5.11 13.15
CA ASP A 125 -14.72 5.14 13.24
C ASP A 125 -15.21 3.93 14.05
N PRO A 126 -15.65 4.10 15.32
CA PRO A 126 -16.11 2.99 16.14
C PRO A 126 -17.47 2.41 15.70
N LEU A 127 -18.25 3.15 14.90
CA LEU A 127 -19.57 2.75 14.44
C LEU A 127 -19.53 1.99 13.10
N ALA A 128 -18.43 2.12 12.35
CA ALA A 128 -18.24 1.40 11.10
C ALA A 128 -18.39 -0.12 11.26
N ARG A 129 -19.01 -0.76 10.27
CA ARG A 129 -19.12 -2.22 10.19
C ARG A 129 -18.45 -2.72 8.92
N PHE A 130 -17.73 -3.81 9.05
CA PHE A 130 -17.00 -4.45 7.96
C PHE A 130 -17.59 -5.82 7.68
N ALA A 131 -17.59 -6.22 6.41
CA ALA A 131 -17.92 -7.57 5.98
C ALA A 131 -16.68 -8.21 5.36
N ALA A 132 -16.65 -9.54 5.36
CA ALA A 132 -15.77 -10.26 4.44
C ALA A 132 -16.53 -10.42 3.13
N ASP A 133 -15.89 -10.03 2.03
CA ASP A 133 -16.40 -10.21 0.67
C ASP A 133 -16.19 -11.66 0.19
#